data_AF-A0A948ZK76-F1
#
_entry.id   AF-A0A948ZK76-F1
#
_cell.length_a   1.000
_cell.length_b   1.000
_cell.length_c   1.000
_cell.angle_alpha   90.00
_cell.angle_beta   90.00
_cell.angle_gamma   90.00
#
_symmetry.space_group_name_H-M   'P 1'
#
loop_
_entity.id
_entity.type
_entity.pdbx_description
1 polymer ?
#
loop_
_entity_poly.entity_id
_entity_poly.type
_entity_poly.pdbx_seq_one_letter_code
_entity_poly.pdbx_strand_id
1 'polypeptide(L)'
;MSNSLLDQHREFLKDTIRQKIDFSQTDQSRRVAPPPLEKPFSADATRIRLVAPDQWQGIGQTDLASAMRNRQSRREFTDKPLRLAELSFLLWATQGIRQRLNKATALRMVPSAGARHALETYPCIFNVEGLKPAIYRYLPLEHELLLEFHVPDARQKLVEAALGQSFVAEAAATFIWTAVPYRMEWRYGLAAHKVIALDAGHVCQNLYLACEAIGAGTCAVGAYHQQLMNRLVRVDGTDEFVIYLAPVGKL
;
A
#
# COMPACT_ATOMS: atom_id res chain seq x y z
N MET A 1 -21.46 24.53 -7.32
CA MET A 1 -21.45 23.23 -8.04
C MET A 1 -22.90 22.81 -8.20
N SER A 2 -23.37 22.44 -9.39
CA SER A 2 -24.76 21.97 -9.56
C SER A 2 -24.94 20.63 -8.84
N ASN A 3 -26.11 20.40 -8.23
CA ASN A 3 -26.43 19.14 -7.55
C ASN A 3 -26.16 17.90 -8.44
N SER A 4 -26.32 18.05 -9.76
CA SER A 4 -26.05 17.01 -10.77
C SER A 4 -24.61 16.48 -10.77
N LEU A 5 -23.60 17.34 -10.62
CA LEU A 5 -22.19 16.88 -10.61
C LEU A 5 -21.85 16.10 -9.34
N LEU A 6 -22.35 16.55 -8.19
CA LEU A 6 -22.16 15.83 -6.93
C LEU A 6 -22.83 14.45 -6.97
N ASP A 7 -24.01 14.36 -7.58
CA ASP A 7 -24.73 13.10 -7.73
C ASP A 7 -23.99 12.14 -8.66
N GLN A 8 -23.42 12.62 -9.77
CA GLN A 8 -22.55 11.81 -10.65
C GLN A 8 -21.33 11.26 -9.91
N HIS A 9 -20.63 12.09 -9.12
CA HIS A 9 -19.46 11.62 -8.36
C HIS A 9 -19.83 10.65 -7.22
N ARG A 10 -21.02 10.79 -6.63
CA ARG A 10 -21.52 9.83 -5.63
C ARG A 10 -21.77 8.45 -6.22
N GLU A 11 -22.18 8.35 -7.49
CA GLU A 11 -22.39 7.05 -8.14
C GLU A 11 -21.13 6.18 -8.13
N PHE A 12 -19.94 6.78 -8.19
CA PHE A 12 -18.66 6.05 -8.12
C PHE A 12 -18.51 5.19 -6.85
N LEU A 13 -19.07 5.63 -5.72
CA LEU A 13 -19.01 4.90 -4.45
C LEU A 13 -20.25 4.03 -4.17
N LYS A 14 -21.27 4.10 -5.03
CA LYS A 14 -22.47 3.27 -4.89
C LYS A 14 -22.25 1.90 -5.52
N ASP A 15 -22.86 0.88 -4.91
CA ASP A 15 -22.82 -0.49 -5.43
C ASP A 15 -23.97 -0.79 -6.41
N THR A 16 -24.78 0.24 -6.75
CA THR A 16 -25.84 0.17 -7.77
C THR A 16 -25.32 -0.32 -9.12
N ILE A 17 -24.03 -0.11 -9.40
CA ILE A 17 -23.34 -0.64 -10.59
C ILE A 17 -23.50 -2.15 -10.73
N ARG A 18 -23.55 -2.92 -9.63
CA ARG A 18 -23.73 -4.39 -9.68
C ARG A 18 -25.08 -4.84 -10.21
N GLN A 19 -26.09 -3.99 -10.13
CA GLN A 19 -27.42 -4.26 -10.70
C GLN A 19 -27.49 -3.96 -12.20
N LYS A 20 -26.46 -3.27 -12.75
CA LYS A 20 -26.43 -2.78 -14.13
C LYS A 20 -25.44 -3.54 -15.01
N ILE A 21 -24.48 -4.25 -14.43
CA ILE A 21 -23.45 -4.98 -15.18
C ILE A 21 -23.74 -6.47 -15.25
N ASP A 22 -23.43 -7.07 -16.40
CA ASP A 22 -23.44 -8.52 -16.58
C ASP A 22 -22.08 -9.11 -16.17
N PHE A 23 -22.03 -9.73 -14.99
CA PHE A 23 -20.80 -10.36 -14.49
C PHE A 23 -20.35 -11.56 -15.32
N SER A 24 -21.21 -12.17 -16.14
CA SER A 24 -20.81 -13.26 -17.02
C SER A 24 -19.82 -12.82 -18.10
N GLN A 25 -19.75 -11.52 -18.39
CA GLN A 25 -18.82 -10.92 -19.35
C GLN A 25 -17.44 -10.61 -18.75
N THR A 26 -17.26 -10.75 -17.44
CA THR A 26 -15.94 -10.54 -16.80
C THR A 26 -14.92 -11.55 -17.31
N ASP A 27 -13.66 -11.14 -17.36
CA ASP A 27 -12.55 -11.98 -17.80
C ASP A 27 -12.43 -13.27 -16.96
N GLN A 28 -12.73 -13.19 -15.67
CA GLN A 28 -12.86 -14.38 -14.82
C GLN A 28 -13.93 -15.35 -15.34
N SER A 29 -15.15 -14.87 -15.59
CA SER A 29 -16.26 -15.72 -16.05
C SER A 29 -16.01 -16.30 -17.44
N ARG A 30 -15.31 -15.55 -18.29
CA ARG A 30 -14.85 -15.96 -19.62
C ARG A 30 -13.60 -16.84 -19.59
N ARG A 31 -13.07 -17.17 -18.41
CA ARG A 31 -11.89 -18.03 -18.19
C ARG A 31 -10.59 -17.49 -18.81
N VAL A 32 -10.48 -16.17 -18.95
CA VAL A 32 -9.20 -15.51 -19.28
C VAL A 32 -8.22 -15.74 -18.13
N ALA A 33 -6.94 -15.91 -18.45
CA ALA A 33 -5.90 -16.14 -17.45
C ALA A 33 -5.89 -15.01 -16.40
N PRO A 34 -5.75 -15.33 -15.10
CA PRO A 34 -5.74 -14.32 -14.06
C PRO A 34 -4.46 -13.47 -14.12
N PRO A 35 -4.52 -12.18 -13.78
CA PRO A 35 -3.32 -11.38 -13.58
C PRO A 35 -2.49 -11.92 -12.40
N PRO A 36 -1.17 -11.66 -12.39
CA PRO A 36 -0.28 -12.16 -11.34
C PRO A 36 -0.62 -11.56 -9.97
N LEU A 37 -0.33 -12.32 -8.91
CA LEU A 37 -0.59 -11.94 -7.50
C LEU A 37 0.23 -10.73 -7.03
N GLU A 38 1.36 -10.47 -7.67
CA GLU A 38 2.23 -9.32 -7.45
C GLU A 38 2.81 -8.88 -8.79
N LYS A 39 3.35 -7.67 -8.85
CA LYS A 39 3.89 -7.12 -10.09
C LYS A 39 5.19 -7.85 -10.45
N PRO A 40 5.34 -8.36 -11.69
CA PRO A 40 6.56 -9.04 -12.10
C PRO A 40 7.81 -8.17 -11.92
N PHE A 41 8.96 -8.82 -11.79
CA PHE A 41 10.26 -8.16 -11.73
C PHE A 41 11.33 -9.01 -12.43
N SER A 42 12.45 -8.37 -12.78
CA SER A 42 13.59 -9.06 -13.38
C SER A 42 14.25 -10.01 -12.40
N ALA A 43 14.71 -11.18 -12.87
CA ALA A 43 15.47 -12.12 -12.06
C ALA A 43 16.79 -11.51 -11.53
N ASP A 44 17.35 -10.54 -12.25
CA ASP A 44 18.60 -9.84 -11.89
C ASP A 44 18.36 -8.63 -10.98
N ALA A 45 17.12 -8.38 -10.55
CA ALA A 45 16.80 -7.26 -9.68
C ALA A 45 17.51 -7.41 -8.33
N THR A 46 18.02 -6.29 -7.80
CA THR A 46 18.62 -6.26 -6.46
C THR A 46 17.51 -6.44 -5.43
N ARG A 47 17.59 -7.52 -4.66
CA ARG A 47 16.61 -7.85 -3.61
C ARG A 47 17.28 -7.95 -2.24
N ILE A 48 16.52 -7.59 -1.23
CA ILE A 48 16.94 -7.58 0.17
C ILE A 48 15.94 -8.43 0.95
N ARG A 49 16.44 -9.46 1.64
CA ARG A 49 15.62 -10.29 2.52
C ARG A 49 15.17 -9.51 3.73
N LEU A 50 13.88 -9.61 4.04
CA LEU A 50 13.31 -9.05 5.25
C LEU A 50 13.39 -10.07 6.40
N VAL A 51 13.29 -9.57 7.63
CA VAL A 51 13.29 -10.41 8.83
C VAL A 51 11.96 -11.15 8.88
N ALA A 52 12.00 -12.49 8.93
CA ALA A 52 10.80 -13.31 8.87
C ALA A 52 9.87 -13.11 10.09
N PRO A 53 8.54 -13.34 9.94
CA PRO A 53 7.57 -13.13 11.02
C PRO A 53 7.83 -13.86 12.34
N ASP A 54 8.45 -15.03 12.29
CA ASP A 54 8.82 -15.84 13.44
C ASP A 54 10.16 -15.41 14.10
N GLN A 55 10.83 -14.40 13.54
CA GLN A 55 12.16 -13.95 13.95
C GLN A 55 12.21 -12.51 14.48
N TRP A 56 11.07 -11.82 14.58
CA TRP A 56 11.04 -10.46 15.11
C TRP A 56 11.34 -10.42 16.61
N GLN A 57 12.20 -9.48 17.01
CA GLN A 57 12.57 -9.26 18.41
C GLN A 57 12.09 -7.88 18.87
N GLY A 58 11.35 -7.86 19.98
CA GLY A 58 10.80 -6.62 20.56
C GLY A 58 9.72 -5.96 19.69
N ILE A 59 8.89 -6.77 19.01
CA ILE A 59 7.70 -6.34 18.26
C ILE A 59 6.49 -7.03 18.89
N GLY A 60 5.35 -6.33 19.00
CA GLY A 60 4.11 -6.92 19.53
C GLY A 60 3.92 -6.77 21.04
N GLN A 61 4.59 -5.78 21.66
CA GLN A 61 4.43 -5.48 23.08
C GLN A 61 3.06 -4.87 23.45
N THR A 62 2.30 -4.43 22.44
CA THR A 62 1.00 -3.78 22.60
C THR A 62 -0.10 -4.76 22.18
N ASP A 63 -1.08 -5.01 23.06
CA ASP A 63 -2.27 -5.78 22.71
C ASP A 63 -3.19 -5.02 21.73
N LEU A 64 -4.10 -5.72 21.05
CA LEU A 64 -4.97 -5.12 20.03
C LEU A 64 -5.87 -4.01 20.58
N ALA A 65 -6.46 -4.18 21.76
CA ALA A 65 -7.36 -3.18 22.33
C ALA A 65 -6.61 -1.89 22.70
N SER A 66 -5.40 -2.04 23.23
CA SER A 66 -4.47 -0.94 23.50
C SER A 66 -4.01 -0.26 22.21
N ALA A 67 -3.66 -1.00 21.16
CA ALA A 67 -3.32 -0.43 19.86
C ALA A 67 -4.48 0.39 19.28
N MET A 68 -5.71 -0.14 19.30
CA MET A 68 -6.88 0.57 18.82
C MET A 68 -7.18 1.85 19.61
N ARG A 69 -6.98 1.83 20.94
CA ARG A 69 -7.18 2.99 21.82
C ARG A 69 -6.13 4.07 21.61
N ASN A 70 -4.86 3.68 21.44
CA ASN A 70 -3.73 4.59 21.34
C ASN A 70 -3.53 5.17 19.93
N ARG A 71 -4.04 4.46 18.91
CA ARG A 71 -3.93 4.86 17.52
C ARG A 71 -4.42 6.29 17.33
N GLN A 72 -3.57 7.10 16.71
CA GLN A 72 -3.86 8.47 16.30
C GLN A 72 -3.05 8.85 15.06
N SER A 73 -3.49 9.86 14.31
CA SER A 73 -2.70 10.42 13.22
C SER A 73 -1.55 11.26 13.78
N ARG A 74 -0.32 10.75 13.67
CA ARG A 74 0.90 11.39 14.16
C ARG A 74 1.68 11.97 12.98
N ARG A 75 2.05 13.24 13.08
CA ARG A 75 2.74 14.02 12.04
C ARG A 75 4.09 14.56 12.48
N GLU A 76 4.48 14.27 13.71
CA GLU A 76 5.78 14.62 14.27
C GLU A 76 6.52 13.32 14.55
N PHE A 77 7.76 13.25 14.10
CA PHE A 77 8.61 12.07 14.20
C PHE A 77 9.99 12.47 14.72
N THR A 78 10.65 11.57 15.43
CA THR A 78 12.05 11.74 15.81
C THR A 78 12.98 11.29 14.69
N ASP A 79 14.25 11.72 14.74
CA ASP A 79 15.29 11.30 13.80
C ASP A 79 15.79 9.85 14.01
N LYS A 80 15.17 9.09 14.91
CA LYS A 80 15.54 7.70 15.15
C LYS A 80 15.18 6.85 13.92
N PRO A 81 16.08 5.96 13.45
CA PRO A 81 15.77 5.07 12.35
C PRO A 81 14.71 4.05 12.75
N LEU A 82 13.99 3.50 11.77
CA LEU A 82 13.33 2.21 11.96
C LEU A 82 14.37 1.10 11.88
N ARG A 83 14.24 0.09 12.74
CA ARG A 83 15.00 -1.17 12.58
C ARG A 83 14.50 -1.90 11.33
N LEU A 84 15.37 -2.67 10.67
CA LEU A 84 14.95 -3.49 9.52
C LEU A 84 13.82 -4.46 9.91
N ALA A 85 13.87 -5.04 11.11
CA ALA A 85 12.80 -5.90 11.63
C ALA A 85 11.45 -5.16 11.78
N GLU A 86 11.47 -3.90 12.19
CA GLU A 86 10.26 -3.07 12.31
C GLU A 86 9.65 -2.80 10.93
N LEU A 87 10.47 -2.43 9.94
CA LEU A 87 9.98 -2.27 8.56
C LEU A 87 9.44 -3.59 8.00
N SER A 88 10.14 -4.70 8.23
CA SER A 88 9.72 -6.05 7.82
C SER A 88 8.33 -6.39 8.36
N PHE A 89 8.12 -6.13 9.66
CA PHE A 89 6.83 -6.31 10.32
C PHE A 89 5.72 -5.44 9.73
N LEU A 90 5.97 -4.16 9.48
CA LEU A 90 4.96 -3.26 8.90
C LEU A 90 4.54 -3.69 7.47
N LEU A 91 5.50 -4.11 6.65
CA LEU A 91 5.25 -4.63 5.30
C LEU A 91 4.46 -5.94 5.35
N TRP A 92 4.82 -6.84 6.27
CA TRP A 92 4.05 -8.06 6.50
C TRP A 92 2.63 -7.75 6.99
N ALA A 93 2.46 -6.85 7.96
CA ALA A 93 1.14 -6.51 8.49
C ALA A 93 0.24 -5.94 7.39
N THR A 94 0.79 -5.14 6.48
CA THR A 94 0.01 -4.48 5.41
C THR A 94 -0.26 -5.37 4.20
N GLN A 95 0.66 -6.26 3.82
CA GLN A 95 0.57 -7.01 2.55
C GLN A 95 1.10 -8.46 2.62
N GLY A 96 1.54 -8.95 3.79
CA GLY A 96 2.08 -10.30 3.96
C GLY A 96 1.11 -11.40 3.56
N ILE A 97 1.64 -12.48 2.98
CA ILE A 97 0.85 -13.64 2.55
C ILE A 97 0.77 -14.66 3.69
N ARG A 98 -0.45 -15.07 4.01
CA ARG A 98 -0.75 -16.15 4.96
C ARG A 98 -0.81 -17.50 4.25
N GLN A 99 -1.45 -17.54 3.08
CA GLN A 99 -1.64 -18.78 2.32
C GLN A 99 -1.87 -18.47 0.84
N ARG A 100 -1.18 -19.19 -0.05
CA ARG A 100 -1.50 -19.21 -1.47
C ARG A 100 -2.59 -20.24 -1.73
N LEU A 101 -3.72 -19.82 -2.32
CA LEU A 101 -4.84 -20.72 -2.59
C LEU A 101 -4.75 -21.33 -4.00
N ASN A 102 -4.38 -20.51 -4.98
CA ASN A 102 -4.17 -20.92 -6.37
C ASN A 102 -3.37 -19.84 -7.11
N LYS A 103 -3.21 -19.98 -8.44
CA LYS A 103 -2.51 -19.00 -9.29
C LYS A 103 -3.12 -17.59 -9.23
N ALA A 104 -4.42 -17.48 -8.94
CA ALA A 104 -5.16 -16.23 -8.98
C ALA A 104 -5.34 -15.56 -7.61
N THR A 105 -5.31 -16.32 -6.50
CA THR A 105 -5.74 -15.83 -5.18
C THR A 105 -4.82 -16.29 -4.06
N ALA A 106 -4.66 -15.40 -3.07
CA ALA A 106 -3.93 -15.65 -1.85
C ALA A 106 -4.66 -14.98 -0.68
N LEU A 107 -4.56 -15.56 0.51
CA LEU A 107 -4.99 -14.93 1.75
C LEU A 107 -3.83 -14.07 2.26
N ARG A 108 -4.09 -12.78 2.48
CA ARG A 108 -3.12 -11.85 3.09
C ARG A 108 -3.51 -11.48 4.51
N MET A 109 -2.64 -10.70 5.17
CA MET A 109 -2.89 -10.13 6.50
C MET A 109 -4.07 -9.15 6.53
N VAL A 110 -4.44 -8.60 5.38
CA VAL A 110 -5.58 -7.70 5.21
C VAL A 110 -6.65 -8.37 4.35
N PRO A 111 -7.95 -8.09 4.59
CA PRO A 111 -8.99 -8.55 3.69
C PRO A 111 -8.93 -7.81 2.34
N SER A 112 -9.35 -8.50 1.29
CA SER A 112 -9.52 -7.91 -0.04
C SER A 112 -10.72 -8.55 -0.73
N ALA A 113 -11.49 -7.74 -1.46
CA ALA A 113 -12.65 -8.26 -2.20
C ALA A 113 -12.23 -9.40 -3.13
N GLY A 114 -12.82 -10.59 -2.94
CA GLY A 114 -12.51 -11.79 -3.73
C GLY A 114 -11.06 -12.26 -3.66
N ALA A 115 -10.32 -11.88 -2.61
CA ALA A 115 -8.89 -12.16 -2.43
C ALA A 115 -8.03 -11.72 -3.65
N ARG A 116 -8.38 -10.57 -4.25
CA ARG A 116 -7.75 -10.08 -5.49
C ARG A 116 -6.48 -9.25 -5.24
N HIS A 117 -6.41 -8.54 -4.12
CA HIS A 117 -5.25 -7.77 -3.68
C HIS A 117 -4.66 -6.88 -4.79
N ALA A 118 -5.39 -5.84 -5.16
CA ALA A 118 -5.03 -4.95 -6.27
C ALA A 118 -3.83 -4.03 -5.99
N LEU A 119 -3.31 -4.01 -4.76
CA LEU A 119 -2.32 -3.03 -4.35
C LEU A 119 -0.88 -3.57 -4.41
N GLU A 120 0.04 -2.72 -4.86
CA GLU A 120 1.48 -2.85 -4.62
C GLU A 120 1.90 -1.87 -3.51
N THR A 121 3.02 -2.14 -2.84
CA THR A 121 3.55 -1.25 -1.77
C THR A 121 4.95 -0.80 -2.13
N TYR A 122 5.10 0.51 -2.30
CA TYR A 122 6.35 1.19 -2.61
C TYR A 122 6.80 2.03 -1.40
N PRO A 123 7.60 1.47 -0.48
CA PRO A 123 8.18 2.28 0.58
C PRO A 123 9.28 3.19 0.01
N CYS A 124 9.09 4.50 0.16
CA CYS A 124 10.13 5.50 0.01
C CYS A 124 10.94 5.57 1.30
N ILE A 125 12.16 5.03 1.27
CA ILE A 125 13.01 4.87 2.44
C ILE A 125 13.90 6.09 2.61
N PHE A 126 13.94 6.65 3.83
CA PHE A 126 14.82 7.75 4.20
C PHE A 126 15.79 7.40 5.32
N ASN A 127 15.32 6.68 6.35
CA ASN A 127 16.08 6.38 7.56
C ASN A 127 15.70 5.02 8.16
N VAL A 128 16.18 3.94 7.53
CA VAL A 128 15.98 2.57 8.02
C VAL A 128 17.33 1.87 8.08
N GLU A 129 17.61 1.21 9.20
CA GLU A 129 18.86 0.50 9.42
C GLU A 129 19.14 -0.53 8.32
N GLY A 130 20.36 -0.48 7.76
CA GLY A 130 20.80 -1.41 6.71
C GLY A 130 20.23 -1.12 5.31
N LEU A 131 19.38 -0.11 5.13
CA LEU A 131 18.85 0.29 3.83
C LEU A 131 19.38 1.66 3.41
N LYS A 132 19.69 1.80 2.12
CA LYS A 132 20.04 3.10 1.53
C LYS A 132 18.75 3.85 1.17
N PRO A 133 18.74 5.19 1.20
CA PRO A 133 17.60 5.95 0.71
C PRO A 133 17.29 5.65 -0.76
N ALA A 134 16.06 5.20 -1.02
CA ALA A 134 15.57 4.81 -2.33
C ALA A 134 14.06 4.57 -2.31
N ILE A 135 13.47 4.41 -3.50
CA ILE A 135 12.19 3.74 -3.64
C ILE A 135 12.47 2.24 -3.73
N TYR A 136 11.85 1.48 -2.83
CA TYR A 136 11.79 0.04 -2.93
C TYR A 136 10.36 -0.37 -3.28
N ARG A 137 10.19 -1.63 -3.68
CA ARG A 137 8.89 -2.31 -3.76
C ARG A 137 8.90 -3.56 -2.91
N TYR A 138 7.84 -3.76 -2.16
CA TYR A 138 7.67 -4.98 -1.37
C TYR A 138 7.17 -6.13 -2.24
N LEU A 139 7.86 -7.27 -2.15
CA LEU A 139 7.53 -8.52 -2.79
C LEU A 139 6.86 -9.44 -1.75
N PRO A 140 5.51 -9.48 -1.70
CA PRO A 140 4.81 -10.21 -0.65
C PRO A 140 4.94 -11.73 -0.75
N LEU A 141 5.26 -12.29 -1.92
CA LEU A 141 5.46 -13.73 -2.09
C LEU A 141 6.76 -14.21 -1.44
N GLU A 142 7.85 -13.50 -1.66
CA GLU A 142 9.18 -13.86 -1.13
C GLU A 142 9.45 -13.23 0.23
N HIS A 143 8.64 -12.27 0.66
CA HIS A 143 8.90 -11.41 1.83
C HIS A 143 10.25 -10.70 1.71
N GLU A 144 10.42 -9.96 0.61
CA GLU A 144 11.64 -9.24 0.28
C GLU A 144 11.34 -7.80 -0.16
N LEU A 145 12.35 -6.95 -0.10
CA LEU A 145 12.35 -5.65 -0.78
C LEU A 145 13.11 -5.75 -2.09
N LEU A 146 12.49 -5.32 -3.17
CA LEU A 146 13.15 -5.04 -4.44
C LEU A 146 13.58 -3.57 -4.46
N LEU A 147 14.86 -3.32 -4.75
CA LEU A 147 15.34 -1.96 -5.02
C LEU A 147 14.88 -1.54 -6.42
N GLU A 148 13.91 -0.62 -6.50
CA GLU A 148 13.43 -0.12 -7.78
C GLU A 148 14.42 0.92 -8.34
N PHE A 149 14.68 1.98 -7.57
CA PHE A 149 15.62 3.03 -7.98
C PHE A 149 15.94 3.99 -6.83
N HIS A 150 17.13 4.59 -6.90
CA HIS A 150 17.47 5.76 -6.10
C HIS A 150 16.80 7.01 -6.66
N VAL A 151 16.32 7.88 -5.76
CA VAL A 151 15.71 9.15 -6.14
C VAL A 151 16.53 10.29 -5.53
N PRO A 152 17.26 11.07 -6.34
CA PRO A 152 17.85 12.33 -5.89
C PRO A 152 16.75 13.26 -5.37
N ASP A 153 17.00 13.91 -4.23
CA ASP A 153 16.08 14.87 -3.61
C ASP A 153 14.70 14.28 -3.30
N ALA A 154 14.65 12.99 -2.95
CA ALA A 154 13.42 12.25 -2.67
C ALA A 154 12.50 12.96 -1.67
N ARG A 155 13.06 13.58 -0.62
CA ARG A 155 12.29 14.33 0.37
C ARG A 155 11.56 15.51 -0.28
N GLN A 156 12.26 16.37 -1.01
CA GLN A 156 11.67 17.53 -1.69
C GLN A 156 10.57 17.11 -2.68
N LYS A 157 10.87 16.14 -3.54
CA LYS A 157 9.90 15.63 -4.54
C LYS A 157 8.67 15.03 -3.89
N LEU A 158 8.83 14.33 -2.76
CA LEU A 158 7.70 13.77 -2.02
C LEU A 158 6.85 14.87 -1.39
N VAL A 159 7.45 15.91 -0.79
CA VAL A 159 6.70 17.05 -0.24
C VAL A 159 5.92 17.78 -1.33
N GLU A 160 6.54 18.04 -2.47
CA GLU A 160 5.88 18.65 -3.63
C GLU A 160 4.70 17.80 -4.12
N ALA A 161 4.93 16.49 -4.30
CA ALA A 161 3.89 15.55 -4.69
C ALA A 161 2.77 15.43 -3.63
N ALA A 162 3.07 15.65 -2.35
CA ALA A 162 2.12 15.68 -1.25
C ALA A 162 1.52 17.07 -0.99
N LEU A 163 1.56 17.97 -1.97
CA LEU A 163 0.95 19.31 -1.89
C LEU A 163 1.48 20.15 -0.70
N GLY A 164 2.77 20.04 -0.39
CA GLY A 164 3.42 20.82 0.66
C GLY A 164 3.31 20.23 2.06
N GLN A 165 2.72 19.05 2.23
CA GLN A 165 2.65 18.37 3.53
C GLN A 165 4.04 17.83 3.94
N SER A 166 4.87 18.64 4.63
CA SER A 166 6.28 18.31 4.89
C SER A 166 6.50 17.03 5.70
N PHE A 167 5.63 16.74 6.67
CA PHE A 167 5.74 15.60 7.58
C PHE A 167 5.89 14.24 6.87
N VAL A 168 5.38 14.10 5.63
CA VAL A 168 5.52 12.86 4.86
C VAL A 168 6.98 12.55 4.54
N ALA A 169 7.81 13.58 4.43
CA ALA A 169 9.22 13.46 4.11
C ALA A 169 10.11 13.60 5.33
N GLU A 170 9.58 13.84 6.53
CA GLU A 170 10.33 13.90 7.80
C GLU A 170 10.42 12.50 8.44
N ALA A 171 9.43 11.65 8.18
CA ALA A 171 9.38 10.28 8.63
C ALA A 171 10.56 9.40 8.15
N ALA A 172 10.74 8.25 8.78
CA ALA A 172 11.79 7.29 8.42
C ALA A 172 11.53 6.60 7.08
N ALA A 173 10.26 6.36 6.75
CA ALA A 173 9.82 5.84 5.46
C ALA A 173 8.41 6.35 5.14
N THR A 174 8.07 6.46 3.85
CA THR A 174 6.69 6.67 3.40
C THR A 174 6.20 5.50 2.58
N PHE A 175 5.15 4.85 3.06
CA PHE A 175 4.47 3.78 2.34
C PHE A 175 3.60 4.43 1.28
N ILE A 176 3.89 4.15 0.01
CA ILE A 176 3.08 4.61 -1.12
C ILE A 176 2.41 3.38 -1.71
N TRP A 177 1.08 3.36 -1.68
CA TRP A 177 0.30 2.28 -2.28
C TRP A 177 -0.17 2.70 -3.67
N THR A 178 0.13 1.85 -4.64
CA THR A 178 -0.42 1.92 -5.99
C THR A 178 -1.49 0.85 -6.14
N ALA A 179 -2.44 1.10 -7.04
CA ALA A 179 -3.40 0.10 -7.49
C ALA A 179 -3.02 -0.35 -8.90
N VAL A 180 -3.07 -1.66 -9.13
CA VAL A 180 -3.15 -2.30 -10.44
C VAL A 180 -4.62 -2.72 -10.63
N PRO A 181 -5.48 -1.85 -11.18
CA PRO A 181 -6.94 -2.05 -11.14
C PRO A 181 -7.38 -3.36 -11.78
N TYR A 182 -6.70 -3.79 -12.85
CA TYR A 182 -7.03 -5.01 -13.58
C TYR A 182 -7.06 -6.26 -12.69
N ARG A 183 -6.29 -6.31 -11.60
CA ARG A 183 -6.38 -7.43 -10.63
C ARG A 183 -7.77 -7.60 -10.05
N MET A 184 -8.47 -6.50 -9.82
CA MET A 184 -9.83 -6.46 -9.29
C MET A 184 -10.87 -6.51 -10.43
N GLU A 185 -10.64 -5.78 -11.52
CA GLU A 185 -11.54 -5.72 -12.68
C GLU A 185 -11.67 -7.06 -13.39
N TRP A 186 -10.61 -7.88 -13.41
CA TRP A 186 -10.65 -9.24 -13.94
C TRP A 186 -11.82 -10.06 -13.34
N ARG A 187 -12.16 -9.82 -12.07
CA ARG A 187 -13.30 -10.44 -11.39
C ARG A 187 -14.56 -9.58 -11.39
N TYR A 188 -14.45 -8.27 -11.18
CA TYR A 188 -15.59 -7.41 -10.87
C TYR A 188 -15.97 -6.41 -11.98
N GLY A 189 -15.20 -6.36 -13.07
CA GLY A 189 -15.36 -5.37 -14.13
C GLY A 189 -15.48 -3.96 -13.56
N LEU A 190 -16.49 -3.21 -14.01
CA LEU A 190 -16.75 -1.83 -13.60
C LEU A 190 -17.00 -1.67 -12.09
N ALA A 191 -17.42 -2.73 -11.38
CA ALA A 191 -17.65 -2.69 -9.93
C ALA A 191 -16.36 -2.78 -9.09
N ALA A 192 -15.19 -2.86 -9.71
CA ALA A 192 -13.90 -2.99 -9.02
C ALA A 192 -13.50 -1.73 -8.22
N HIS A 193 -13.75 -0.55 -8.76
CA HIS A 193 -13.21 0.72 -8.25
C HIS A 193 -13.53 0.97 -6.76
N LYS A 194 -14.78 0.79 -6.37
CA LYS A 194 -15.23 0.94 -4.98
C LYS A 194 -14.46 0.02 -4.04
N VAL A 195 -14.32 -1.26 -4.41
CA VAL A 195 -13.68 -2.25 -3.52
C VAL A 195 -12.17 -2.08 -3.48
N ILE A 196 -11.52 -1.53 -4.51
CA ILE A 196 -10.11 -1.12 -4.44
C ILE A 196 -9.93 -0.03 -3.38
N ALA A 197 -10.81 0.97 -3.34
CA ALA A 197 -10.74 2.04 -2.34
C ALA A 197 -10.94 1.52 -0.90
N LEU A 198 -11.86 0.56 -0.71
CA LEU A 198 -12.04 -0.11 0.59
C LEU A 198 -10.79 -0.89 1.00
N ASP A 199 -10.20 -1.65 0.08
CA ASP A 199 -8.96 -2.40 0.31
C ASP A 199 -7.80 -1.49 0.75
N ALA A 200 -7.67 -0.30 0.15
CA ALA A 200 -6.68 0.71 0.57
C ALA A 200 -6.89 1.17 2.01
N GLY A 201 -8.15 1.33 2.43
CA GLY A 201 -8.52 1.63 3.82
C GLY A 201 -8.14 0.50 4.78
N HIS A 202 -8.40 -0.76 4.42
CA HIS A 202 -8.01 -1.93 5.23
C HIS A 202 -6.49 -1.98 5.46
N VAL A 203 -5.72 -1.79 4.39
CA VAL A 203 -4.26 -1.79 4.43
C VAL A 203 -3.73 -0.70 5.33
N CYS A 204 -4.20 0.53 5.16
CA CYS A 204 -3.71 1.65 5.93
C CYS A 204 -4.10 1.56 7.41
N GLN A 205 -5.31 1.10 7.72
CA GLN A 205 -5.69 0.88 9.11
C GLN A 205 -4.83 -0.18 9.79
N ASN A 206 -4.42 -1.23 9.06
CA ASN A 206 -3.50 -2.22 9.62
C ASN A 206 -2.10 -1.63 9.86
N LEU A 207 -1.63 -0.72 8.98
CA LEU A 207 -0.39 0.02 9.22
C LEU A 207 -0.48 0.86 10.50
N TYR A 208 -1.58 1.58 10.68
CA TYR A 208 -1.84 2.38 11.89
C TYR A 208 -1.73 1.55 13.17
N LEU A 209 -2.35 0.37 13.20
CA LEU A 209 -2.31 -0.51 14.37
C LEU A 209 -0.93 -1.14 14.56
N ALA A 210 -0.27 -1.53 13.46
CA ALA A 210 1.07 -2.10 13.50
C ALA A 210 2.11 -1.08 14.03
N CYS A 211 1.96 0.21 13.72
CA CYS A 211 2.83 1.26 14.27
C CYS A 211 2.82 1.29 15.81
N GLU A 212 1.66 1.05 16.46
CA GLU A 212 1.57 1.02 17.93
C GLU A 212 2.37 -0.16 18.54
N ALA A 213 2.53 -1.26 17.80
CA ALA A 213 3.27 -2.43 18.28
C ALA A 213 4.80 -2.25 18.25
N ILE A 214 5.28 -1.18 17.60
CA ILE A 214 6.70 -0.85 17.48
C ILE A 214 7.04 0.55 18.02
N GLY A 215 6.12 1.23 18.71
CA GLY A 215 6.32 2.59 19.19
C GLY A 215 6.62 3.60 18.06
N ALA A 216 5.91 3.47 16.94
CA ALA A 216 5.97 4.37 15.81
C ALA A 216 4.63 5.10 15.61
N GLY A 217 4.63 6.12 14.75
CA GLY A 217 3.44 6.83 14.33
C GLY A 217 3.27 6.81 12.82
N THR A 218 2.04 7.08 12.38
CA THR A 218 1.74 7.34 10.98
C THR A 218 0.61 8.36 10.85
N CYS A 219 0.52 9.02 9.71
CA CYS A 219 -0.61 9.86 9.33
C CYS A 219 -0.91 9.68 7.85
N ALA A 220 -1.94 8.90 7.55
CA ALA A 220 -2.36 8.67 6.18
C ALA A 220 -2.74 9.97 5.43
N VAL A 221 -2.39 10.02 4.15
CA VAL A 221 -2.59 11.17 3.27
C VAL A 221 -3.34 10.73 2.03
N GLY A 222 -4.57 11.23 1.87
CA GLY A 222 -5.38 11.05 0.66
C GLY A 222 -5.30 12.23 -0.32
N ALA A 223 -4.69 13.35 0.09
CA ALA A 223 -4.53 14.54 -0.74
C ALA A 223 -3.09 14.64 -1.25
N TYR A 224 -2.90 14.43 -2.55
CA TYR A 224 -1.61 14.51 -3.22
C TYR A 224 -1.81 14.89 -4.70
N HIS A 225 -0.78 15.39 -5.35
CA HIS A 225 -0.78 15.64 -6.78
C HIS A 225 -0.55 14.32 -7.53
N GLN A 226 -1.60 13.78 -8.14
CA GLN A 226 -1.60 12.44 -8.77
C GLN A 226 -0.42 12.22 -9.73
N GLN A 227 -0.19 13.15 -10.68
CA GLN A 227 0.86 12.99 -11.69
C GLN A 227 2.27 13.08 -11.09
N LEU A 228 2.50 13.97 -10.11
CA LEU A 228 3.80 14.04 -9.43
C LEU A 228 4.07 12.78 -8.63
N MET A 229 3.07 12.26 -7.91
CA MET A 229 3.22 11.04 -7.11
C MET A 229 3.42 9.80 -8.00
N ASN A 230 2.69 9.68 -9.11
CA ASN A 230 2.92 8.62 -10.10
C ASN A 230 4.33 8.68 -10.69
N ARG A 231 4.82 9.89 -11.03
CA ARG A 231 6.20 10.09 -11.50
C ARG A 231 7.24 9.71 -10.45
N LEU A 232 6.98 10.00 -9.18
CA LEU A 232 7.91 9.67 -8.08
C LEU A 232 8.14 8.17 -7.97
N VAL A 233 7.08 7.35 -8.07
CA VAL A 233 7.17 5.88 -8.04
C VAL A 233 7.30 5.24 -9.43
N ARG A 234 7.40 6.05 -10.50
CA ARG A 234 7.56 5.64 -11.90
C ARG A 234 6.49 4.65 -12.40
N VAL A 235 5.24 4.91 -12.07
CA VAL A 235 4.08 4.20 -12.65
C VAL A 235 3.43 5.02 -13.76
N ASP A 236 2.80 4.35 -14.72
CA ASP A 236 2.26 4.96 -15.94
C ASP A 236 1.03 5.86 -15.71
N GLY A 237 0.32 5.68 -14.60
CA GLY A 237 -0.86 6.46 -14.25
C GLY A 237 -2.16 5.99 -14.90
N THR A 238 -2.12 4.88 -15.64
CA THR A 238 -3.22 4.26 -16.39
C THR A 238 -3.51 2.84 -15.88
N ASP A 239 -2.57 1.91 -16.10
CA ASP A 239 -2.65 0.51 -15.67
C ASP A 239 -2.15 0.33 -14.23
N GLU A 240 -1.32 1.26 -13.76
CA GLU A 240 -0.93 1.38 -12.36
C GLU A 240 -0.84 2.85 -11.93
N PHE A 241 -1.44 3.19 -10.80
CA PHE A 241 -1.40 4.54 -10.25
C PHE A 241 -1.45 4.56 -8.73
N VAL A 242 -0.87 5.60 -8.13
CA VAL A 242 -0.90 5.83 -6.68
C VAL A 242 -2.33 6.10 -6.25
N ILE A 243 -2.76 5.47 -5.17
CA ILE A 243 -4.11 5.64 -4.58
C ILE A 243 -4.07 6.15 -3.15
N TYR A 244 -2.98 5.91 -2.42
CA TYR A 244 -2.88 6.29 -1.01
C TYR A 244 -1.42 6.30 -0.53
N LEU A 245 -1.10 7.09 0.48
CA LEU A 245 0.22 7.06 1.12
C LEU A 245 0.14 7.30 2.63
N ALA A 246 1.15 6.81 3.34
CA ALA A 246 1.27 6.97 4.79
C ALA A 246 2.75 6.98 5.22
N PRO A 247 3.26 8.08 5.80
CA PRO A 247 4.57 8.14 6.42
C PRO A 247 4.62 7.33 7.72
N VAL A 248 5.76 6.75 8.04
CA VAL A 248 6.02 6.04 9.30
C VAL A 248 7.34 6.50 9.88
N GLY A 249 7.32 6.95 11.13
CA GLY A 249 8.49 7.36 11.88
C GLY A 249 8.37 7.02 13.36
N LYS A 250 9.50 7.03 14.08
CA LYS A 250 9.53 6.83 15.53
C LYS A 250 9.01 8.07 16.24
N LEU A 251 8.42 7.86 17.41
CA LEU A 251 7.90 8.91 18.30
C LEU A 251 8.88 9.24 19.43
#